data_AF-A0A7S2MIF7-F1
#
_entry.id   AF-A0A7S2MIF7-F1
#
_cell.length_a   1.000
_cell.length_b   1.000
_cell.length_c   1.000
_cell.angle_alpha   90.00
_cell.angle_beta   90.00
_cell.angle_gamma   90.00
#
_symmetry.space_group_name_H-M   'P 1'
#
loop_
_entity.id
_entity.type
_entity.pdbx_description
1 polymer ?
#
loop_
_entity_poly.entity_id
_entity_poly.type
_entity_poly.pdbx_seq_one_letter_code
_entity_poly.pdbx_strand_id
1 'polypeptide(L)'
;IGATVYDYEKFGGAKAGDDSWDVMWSNGQALNATLSNLRPGDTLVVPSSKTFYLMGGIQARDLTNVTISLDGTLEFASTTLNAVRYIDNWPRRGSGKSASVLECLAFDNLTN
;
A
#
# COMPACT_ATOMS: atom_id res chain seq x y z
N ILE A 1 2.99 -14.12 -22.56
CA ILE A 1 2.38 -13.14 -21.62
C ILE A 1 3.39 -12.00 -21.51
N GLY A 2 2.99 -10.77 -21.82
CA GLY A 2 3.90 -9.62 -21.77
C GLY A 2 3.91 -9.00 -20.36
N ALA A 3 5.06 -8.49 -19.95
CA ALA A 3 5.19 -7.71 -18.71
C ALA A 3 4.35 -6.43 -18.80
N THR A 4 3.60 -6.12 -17.74
CA THR A 4 2.78 -4.92 -17.63
C THR A 4 3.38 -3.98 -16.59
N VAL A 5 3.35 -2.67 -16.89
CA VAL A 5 3.75 -1.63 -15.95
C VAL A 5 2.49 -1.02 -15.32
N TYR A 6 2.34 -1.20 -14.02
CA TYR A 6 1.27 -0.66 -13.19
C TYR A 6 1.73 0.64 -12.52
N ASP A 7 1.41 1.77 -13.13
CA ASP A 7 1.52 3.08 -12.46
C ASP A 7 0.47 3.19 -11.34
N TYR A 8 0.94 3.41 -10.11
CA TYR A 8 0.11 3.37 -8.91
C TYR A 8 -1.02 4.41 -8.90
N GLU A 9 -0.83 5.58 -9.49
CA GLU A 9 -1.88 6.59 -9.62
C GLU A 9 -2.80 6.29 -10.81
N LYS A 10 -2.23 6.07 -12.00
CA LYS A 10 -3.03 5.96 -13.23
C LYS A 10 -3.82 4.66 -13.33
N PHE A 11 -3.24 3.54 -12.90
CA PHE A 11 -3.89 2.22 -12.94
C PHE A 11 -4.46 1.82 -11.59
N GLY A 12 -3.76 2.14 -10.50
CA GLY A 12 -4.23 1.85 -9.14
C GLY A 12 -5.34 2.79 -8.66
N GLY A 13 -5.47 3.99 -9.25
CA GLY A 13 -6.43 5.00 -8.81
C GLY A 13 -6.01 5.73 -7.53
N ALA A 14 -4.76 5.58 -7.10
CA ALA A 14 -4.23 6.27 -5.93
C ALA A 14 -4.15 7.79 -6.16
N LYS A 15 -4.35 8.58 -5.12
CA LYS A 15 -4.29 10.05 -5.18
C LYS A 15 -3.06 10.58 -4.45
N ALA A 16 -2.18 11.27 -5.17
CA ALA A 16 -0.98 11.86 -4.61
C ALA A 16 -1.27 13.19 -3.90
N GLY A 17 -0.47 13.52 -2.88
CA GLY A 17 -0.43 14.82 -2.20
C GLY A 17 -1.61 15.14 -1.29
N ASP A 18 -2.59 14.24 -1.16
CA ASP A 18 -3.78 14.40 -0.32
C ASP A 18 -3.68 13.45 0.88
N ASP A 19 -3.53 14.03 2.07
CA ASP A 19 -3.39 13.34 3.35
C ASP A 19 -4.73 13.24 4.10
N SER A 20 -5.86 13.49 3.43
CA SER A 20 -7.17 13.33 4.04
C SER A 20 -7.44 11.86 4.40
N TRP A 21 -8.25 11.68 5.44
CA TRP A 21 -8.55 10.37 6.01
C TRP A 21 -9.05 9.35 4.98
N ASP A 22 -10.02 9.75 4.15
CA ASP A 22 -10.64 8.85 3.19
C ASP A 22 -9.65 8.48 2.08
N VAL A 23 -8.76 9.40 1.70
CA VAL A 23 -7.70 9.15 0.71
C VAL A 23 -6.64 8.19 1.25
N MET A 24 -6.27 8.30 2.52
CA MET A 24 -5.32 7.35 3.13
C MET A 24 -5.84 5.90 3.07
N TRP A 25 -7.13 5.71 3.35
CA TRP A 25 -7.76 4.39 3.26
C TRP A 25 -7.87 3.91 1.81
N SER A 26 -8.32 4.77 0.89
CA SER A 26 -8.48 4.38 -0.51
C SER A 26 -7.14 4.09 -1.19
N ASN A 27 -6.08 4.86 -0.90
CA ASN A 27 -4.72 4.58 -1.35
C ASN A 27 -4.24 3.22 -0.84
N GLY A 28 -4.40 2.92 0.45
CA GLY A 28 -4.02 1.61 1.00
C GLY A 28 -4.77 0.44 0.33
N GLN A 29 -6.06 0.63 0.03
CA GLN A 29 -6.86 -0.35 -0.72
C GLN A 29 -6.37 -0.51 -2.16
N ALA A 30 -6.07 0.59 -2.85
CA ALA A 30 -5.53 0.60 -4.20
C ALA A 30 -4.19 -0.15 -4.28
N LEU A 31 -3.30 0.02 -3.29
CA LEU A 31 -2.02 -0.67 -3.27
C LEU A 31 -2.19 -2.18 -3.06
N ASN A 32 -3.03 -2.59 -2.10
CA ASN A 32 -3.36 -4.00 -1.89
C ASN A 32 -3.99 -4.64 -3.14
N ALA A 33 -4.94 -3.95 -3.79
CA ALA A 33 -5.57 -4.44 -5.00
C ALA A 33 -4.55 -4.56 -6.14
N THR A 34 -3.66 -3.58 -6.30
CA THR A 34 -2.60 -3.64 -7.32
C THR A 34 -1.65 -4.80 -7.07
N LEU A 35 -1.13 -4.95 -5.84
CA LEU A 35 -0.23 -6.04 -5.45
C LEU A 35 -0.86 -7.41 -5.72
N SER A 36 -2.14 -7.61 -5.36
CA SER A 36 -2.85 -8.87 -5.58
C SER A 36 -3.05 -9.26 -7.05
N ASN A 37 -2.92 -8.29 -7.97
CA ASN A 37 -3.12 -8.50 -9.40
C ASN A 37 -1.82 -8.63 -10.19
N LEU A 38 -0.67 -8.35 -9.59
CA LEU A 38 0.63 -8.47 -10.26
C LEU A 38 0.89 -9.93 -10.65
N ARG A 39 1.39 -10.12 -11.87
CA ARG A 39 1.80 -11.43 -12.39
C ARG A 39 3.32 -11.44 -12.59
N PRO A 40 3.93 -12.63 -12.72
CA PRO A 40 5.36 -12.72 -12.99
C PRO A 40 5.78 -11.89 -14.20
N GLY A 41 6.80 -11.06 -14.00
CA GLY A 41 7.32 -10.09 -14.96
C GLY A 41 6.73 -8.68 -14.86
N ASP A 42 5.63 -8.48 -14.13
CA ASP A 42 5.01 -7.15 -13.98
C ASP A 42 5.82 -6.23 -13.08
N THR A 43 5.65 -4.92 -13.31
CA THR A 43 6.27 -3.87 -12.50
C THR A 43 5.19 -2.93 -11.94
N LEU A 44 5.08 -2.85 -10.61
CA LEU A 44 4.41 -1.75 -9.95
C LEU A 44 5.36 -0.55 -9.86
N VAL A 45 4.92 0.64 -10.28
CA VAL A 45 5.67 1.90 -10.18
C VAL A 45 4.92 2.89 -9.31
N VAL A 46 5.57 3.34 -8.23
CA VAL A 46 5.20 4.56 -7.51
C VAL A 46 5.96 5.71 -8.15
N PRO A 47 5.28 6.62 -8.89
CA PRO A 47 5.97 7.59 -9.75
C PRO A 47 6.83 8.59 -8.97
N SER A 48 7.92 9.01 -9.58
CA SER A 48 8.83 10.01 -9.00
C SER A 48 8.14 11.33 -8.69
N SER A 49 8.67 12.03 -7.67
CA SER A 49 8.18 13.33 -7.20
C SER A 49 6.71 13.34 -6.72
N LYS A 50 6.16 12.18 -6.35
CA LYS A 50 4.82 12.04 -5.77
C LYS A 50 4.87 11.41 -4.39
N THR A 51 4.08 11.95 -3.47
CA THR A 51 3.83 11.35 -2.16
C THR A 51 2.40 10.84 -2.12
N PHE A 52 2.22 9.57 -1.78
CA PHE A 52 0.92 8.97 -1.52
C PHE A 52 0.82 8.69 -0.04
N TYR A 53 -0.18 9.29 0.62
CA TYR A 53 -0.47 9.02 2.01
C TYR A 53 -1.40 7.80 2.10
N LEU A 54 -1.12 6.87 3.00
CA LEU A 54 -1.88 5.64 3.10
C LEU A 54 -1.96 5.07 4.51
N MET A 55 -3.06 4.37 4.78
CA MET A 55 -3.19 3.53 5.97
C MET A 55 -2.31 2.29 5.81
N GLY A 56 -1.84 1.73 6.94
CA GLY A 56 -1.10 0.46 6.95
C GLY A 56 -1.95 -0.75 6.56
N GLY A 57 -1.48 -1.95 6.91
CA GLY A 57 -2.16 -3.19 6.52
C GLY A 57 -1.96 -3.54 5.05
N ILE A 58 -0.85 -3.11 4.44
CA ILE A 58 -0.49 -3.50 3.08
C ILE A 58 0.12 -4.89 3.09
N GLN A 59 -0.27 -5.72 2.13
CA GLN A 59 0.00 -7.15 2.09
C GLN A 59 0.49 -7.52 0.70
N ALA A 60 1.81 -7.61 0.54
CA ALA A 60 2.44 -8.17 -0.65
C ALA A 60 2.65 -9.67 -0.41
N ARG A 61 1.81 -10.50 -1.02
CA ARG A 61 1.85 -11.96 -0.83
C ARG A 61 1.85 -12.72 -2.13
N ASP A 62 2.49 -13.88 -2.12
CA ASP A 62 2.48 -14.84 -3.23
C ASP A 62 2.99 -14.25 -4.56
N LEU A 63 3.91 -13.28 -4.49
CA LEU A 63 4.48 -12.63 -5.69
C LEU A 63 5.75 -13.37 -6.12
N THR A 64 5.84 -13.64 -7.42
CA THR A 64 7.00 -14.29 -8.04
C THR A 64 7.48 -13.44 -9.21
N ASN A 65 8.76 -13.07 -9.21
CA ASN A 65 9.43 -12.37 -10.30
C ASN A 65 8.72 -11.07 -10.71
N VAL A 66 8.22 -10.30 -9.73
CA VAL A 66 7.64 -8.97 -9.93
C VAL A 66 8.64 -7.89 -9.52
N THR A 67 8.53 -6.70 -10.10
CA THR A 67 9.29 -5.53 -9.66
C THR A 67 8.37 -4.53 -8.95
N ILE A 68 8.80 -4.01 -7.80
CA ILE A 68 8.15 -2.88 -7.13
C ILE A 68 9.14 -1.71 -7.17
N SER A 69 8.90 -0.74 -8.06
CA SER A 69 9.71 0.47 -8.22
C SER A 69 9.13 1.58 -7.35
N LEU A 70 9.87 1.98 -6.31
CA LEU A 70 9.50 3.08 -5.42
C LEU A 70 10.30 4.33 -5.78
N ASP A 71 9.94 4.97 -6.90
CA ASP A 71 10.61 6.20 -7.35
C ASP A 71 10.07 7.45 -6.63
N GLY A 72 8.84 7.37 -6.11
CA GLY A 72 8.21 8.35 -5.23
C GLY A 72 8.15 7.91 -3.77
N THR A 73 7.22 8.50 -3.02
CA THR A 73 7.07 8.30 -1.57
C THR A 73 5.74 7.62 -1.24
N LEU A 74 5.80 6.56 -0.45
CA LEU A 74 4.65 6.01 0.28
C LEU A 74 4.76 6.46 1.73
N GLU A 75 3.89 7.37 2.15
CA GLU A 75 3.88 7.88 3.52
C GLU A 75 2.74 7.24 4.31
N PHE A 76 3.09 6.29 5.15
CA PHE A 76 2.13 5.65 6.02
C PHE A 76 1.72 6.61 7.13
N ALA A 77 0.41 6.65 7.42
CA ALA A 77 -0.15 7.49 8.47
C ALA A 77 0.72 7.43 9.74
N SER A 78 1.36 8.57 10.05
CA SER A 78 2.36 8.64 11.11
C SER A 78 1.71 8.86 12.47
N THR A 79 2.26 8.20 13.49
CA THR A 79 1.83 8.32 14.89
C THR A 79 2.17 9.67 15.54
N THR A 80 2.56 10.70 14.79
CA THR A 80 2.95 12.00 15.36
C THR A 80 1.85 13.06 15.27
N LEU A 81 1.10 13.14 14.16
CA LEU A 81 -0.05 14.05 14.02
C LEU A 81 -1.33 13.22 14.12
N ASN A 82 -2.26 13.53 15.02
CA ASN A 82 -3.48 12.71 15.26
C ASN A 82 -3.21 11.24 15.62
N ALA A 83 -2.10 10.97 16.32
CA ALA A 83 -1.64 9.64 16.74
C ALA A 83 -2.75 8.73 17.27
N VAL A 84 -3.59 9.26 18.17
CA VAL A 84 -4.69 8.51 18.81
C VAL A 84 -5.68 8.00 17.76
N ARG A 85 -6.05 8.84 16.79
CA ARG A 85 -6.98 8.45 15.72
C ARG A 85 -6.38 7.35 14.85
N TYR A 86 -5.08 7.44 14.53
CA TYR A 86 -4.42 6.43 13.72
C TYR A 86 -4.26 5.11 14.47
N ILE A 87 -3.87 5.13 15.75
CA ILE A 87 -3.75 3.92 16.59
C ILE A 87 -5.09 3.20 16.73
N ASP A 88 -6.19 3.94 16.94
CA ASP A 88 -7.52 3.34 17.13
C ASP A 88 -8.06 2.65 15.88
N ASN A 89 -7.72 3.18 14.70
CA ASN A 89 -8.27 2.72 13.42
C ASN A 89 -7.26 1.96 12.55
N TRP A 90 -6.02 1.81 13.01
CA TRP A 90 -5.01 1.05 12.28
C TRP A 90 -5.55 -0.35 11.95
N PRO A 91 -5.37 -0.88 10.73
CA PRO A 91 -5.88 -2.20 10.35
C PRO A 91 -5.41 -3.30 11.29
N ARG A 92 -6.31 -4.23 11.64
CA ARG A 92 -6.05 -5.31 12.62
C ARG A 92 -6.33 -6.68 12.04
N ARG A 93 -5.63 -7.68 12.57
CA ARG A 93 -5.91 -9.10 12.33
C ARG A 93 -6.99 -9.58 13.29
N GLY A 94 -8.25 -9.52 12.86
CA GLY A 94 -9.41 -9.94 13.66
C GLY A 94 -10.27 -8.77 14.15
N SER A 95 -11.33 -9.08 14.90
CA SER A 95 -12.30 -8.08 15.35
C SER A 95 -11.94 -7.47 16.70
N GLY A 96 -12.21 -6.17 16.84
CA GLY A 96 -12.15 -5.46 18.12
C GLY A 96 -10.81 -4.80 18.42
N LYS A 97 -10.80 -3.94 19.45
CA LYS A 97 -9.64 -3.09 19.80
C LYS A 97 -8.43 -3.86 20.35
N SER A 98 -8.64 -5.09 20.81
CA SER A 98 -7.59 -5.96 21.36
C SER A 98 -6.88 -6.79 20.30
N ALA A 99 -7.37 -6.81 19.04
CA ALA A 99 -6.74 -7.53 17.96
C ALA A 99 -5.38 -6.91 17.59
N SER A 100 -4.42 -7.75 17.21
CA SER A 100 -3.09 -7.31 16.77
C SER A 100 -3.20 -6.42 15.55
N VAL A 101 -2.50 -5.29 15.57
CA VAL A 101 -2.34 -4.42 14.41
C VAL A 101 -1.59 -5.15 13.30
N LEU A 102 -1.95 -4.88 12.05
CA LEU A 102 -1.17 -5.30 10.90
C LEU A 102 0.05 -4.38 10.73
N GLU A 103 1.10 -4.87 10.09
CA GLU A 103 2.25 -4.04 9.71
C GLU A 103 1.84 -2.93 8.73
N CYS A 104 2.67 -1.89 8.58
CA CYS A 104 2.47 -0.90 7.51
C CYS A 104 2.50 -1.58 6.14
N LEU A 105 3.52 -2.39 5.90
CA LEU A 105 3.70 -3.24 4.73
C LEU A 105 4.30 -4.58 5.16
N ALA A 106 3.60 -5.67 4.88
CA ALA A 106 4.08 -7.03 5.12
C ALA A 106 4.39 -7.74 3.80
N PHE A 107 5.50 -8.48 3.81
CA PHE A 107 5.92 -9.35 2.72
C PHE A 107 5.80 -10.81 3.19
N ASP A 108 5.07 -11.64 2.43
CA ASP A 108 4.85 -13.05 2.76
C ASP A 108 4.93 -13.90 1.49
N ASN A 109 5.64 -15.03 1.56
CA ASN A 109 5.82 -15.94 0.43
C ASN A 109 6.23 -15.25 -0.90
N LEU A 110 7.37 -14.55 -0.90
CA LEU A 110 7.90 -13.87 -2.09
C LEU A 110 9.08 -14.61 -2.70
N THR A 111 9.12 -14.68 -4.03
CA THR A 111 10.21 -15.27 -4.80
C THR A 111 10.69 -14.32 -5.89
N ASN A 112 12.00 -14.23 -6.09
CA ASN A 112 12.65 -13.48 -7.16
C ASN A 112 13.48 -14.42 -8.03
#